data_AF-X1JJ45-F1
#
_entry.id   AF-X1JJ45-F1
#
_cell.length_a   1.000
_cell.length_b   1.000
_cell.length_c   1.000
_cell.angle_alpha   90.00
_cell.angle_beta   90.00
_cell.angle_gamma   90.00
#
_symmetry.space_group_name_H-M   'P 1'
#
loop_
_entity.id
_entity.type
_entity.pdbx_description
1 polymer ?
#
loop_
_entity_poly.entity_id
_entity_poly.type
_entity_poly.pdbx_seq_one_letter_code
_entity_poly.pdbx_strand_id
1 'polypeptide(L)' 'YGTETIRDKFKTVNNTAKYLKKILKPKGRIIIEFYPKDEKELELFISSFNNNSFDGFMIKNNPAQKAGQTYLLLKKR' A
#
# COMPACT_ATOMS: atom_id res chain seq x y z
N TYR A 1 -8.18 -10.02 18.79
CA TYR A 1 -7.45 -10.28 17.54
C TYR A 1 -5.96 -10.32 17.86
N GLY A 2 -5.28 -11.43 17.54
CA GLY A 2 -3.87 -11.64 17.88
C GLY A 2 -2.98 -10.50 17.36
N THR A 3 -1.92 -10.17 18.10
CA THR A 3 -0.98 -9.12 17.72
C THR A 3 -0.13 -9.58 16.53
N GLU A 4 -0.65 -9.41 15.31
CA GLU A 4 0.14 -9.59 14.09
C GLU A 4 1.42 -8.77 14.17
N THR A 5 2.56 -9.40 13.89
CA THR A 5 3.82 -8.70 13.88
C THR A 5 3.93 -7.82 12.64
N ILE A 6 4.78 -6.80 12.69
CA ILE A 6 5.10 -5.97 11.50
C ILE A 6 5.58 -6.83 10.32
N ARG A 7 6.26 -7.95 10.62
CA ARG A 7 6.76 -8.88 9.62
C ARG A 7 5.64 -9.65 8.93
N ASP A 8 4.62 -10.06 9.68
CA ASP A 8 3.45 -10.76 9.13
C ASP A 8 2.67 -9.83 8.21
N LYS A 9 2.45 -8.58 8.66
CA LYS A 9 1.82 -7.54 7.83
C LYS A 9 2.60 -7.30 6.53
N PHE A 10 3.92 -7.16 6.61
CA PHE A 10 4.76 -6.99 5.42
C PHE A 10 4.59 -8.16 4.45
N LYS A 11 4.63 -9.40 4.95
CA LYS A 11 4.45 -10.59 4.11
C LYS A 11 3.08 -10.58 3.41
N THR A 12 2.03 -10.23 4.13
CA THR A 12 0.66 -10.15 3.61
C THR A 12 0.52 -9.08 2.53
N VAL A 13 0.97 -7.85 2.79
CA VAL A 13 0.87 -6.75 1.81
C VAL A 13 1.75 -7.03 0.58
N ASN A 14 2.96 -7.54 0.78
CA ASN A 14 3.86 -7.90 -0.33
C ASN A 14 3.27 -9.01 -1.22
N ASN A 15 2.68 -10.06 -0.62
CA ASN A 15 1.99 -11.10 -1.39
C ASN A 15 0.76 -10.53 -2.12
N THR A 16 0.00 -9.66 -1.47
CA THR A 16 -1.15 -8.98 -2.09
C THR A 16 -0.72 -8.19 -3.32
N ALA A 17 0.33 -7.37 -3.21
CA ALA A 17 0.89 -6.63 -4.33
C ALA A 17 1.36 -7.56 -5.47
N LYS A 18 2.05 -8.66 -5.14
CA LYS A 18 2.47 -9.67 -6.11
C LYS A 18 1.31 -10.26 -6.89
N TYR A 19 0.22 -10.62 -6.21
CA TYR A 19 -0.95 -11.22 -6.87
C TYR A 19 -1.75 -10.20 -7.68
N LEU A 20 -1.92 -8.98 -7.17
CA LEU A 20 -2.55 -7.89 -7.93
C LEU A 20 -1.79 -7.61 -9.22
N LYS A 21 -0.45 -7.60 -9.19
CA LYS A 21 0.37 -7.44 -10.40
C LYS A 21 0.06 -8.51 -11.45
N LYS A 22 -0.16 -9.77 -11.05
CA LYS A 22 -0.42 -10.87 -11.98
C LYS A 22 -1.74 -10.71 -12.72
N ILE A 23 -2.78 -10.22 -12.04
CA ILE A 23 -4.13 -10.12 -12.61
C ILE A 23 -4.39 -8.81 -13.35
N LEU A 24 -3.71 -7.73 -12.97
CA LEU A 24 -3.90 -6.43 -13.63
C LEU A 24 -3.34 -6.45 -15.06
N LYS A 25 -4.11 -5.92 -16.01
CA LYS A 25 -3.61 -5.64 -17.36
C LYS A 25 -2.41 -4.68 -17.31
N PRO A 26 -1.54 -4.68 -18.34
CA PRO A 26 -0.47 -3.68 -18.44
C PRO A 26 -1.01 -2.25 -18.26
N LYS A 27 -0.30 -1.41 -17.50
CA LYS A 27 -0.72 -0.04 -17.12
C LYS A 27 -2.02 0.06 -16.29
N GLY A 28 -2.54 -1.06 -15.79
CA GLY A 28 -3.68 -1.10 -14.88
C GLY A 28 -3.41 -0.31 -13.59
N ARG A 29 -4.45 0.30 -13.04
CA ARG A 29 -4.38 1.15 -11.84
C ARG A 29 -5.27 0.59 -10.74
N ILE A 30 -4.84 0.75 -9.50
CA ILE A 30 -5.64 0.46 -8.31
C ILE A 30 -5.53 1.65 -7.36
N ILE A 31 -6.61 1.90 -6.61
CA ILE A 31 -6.65 2.85 -5.52
C ILE A 31 -6.95 2.06 -4.26
N ILE A 32 -6.09 2.19 -3.26
CA ILE A 32 -6.28 1.56 -1.95
C ILE A 32 -6.48 2.66 -0.94
N GLU A 33 -7.65 2.69 -0.32
CA GLU A 33 -7.94 3.54 0.82
C GLU A 33 -7.67 2.76 2.11
N PHE A 34 -6.83 3.33 2.98
CA PHE A 34 -6.55 2.73 4.28
C PHE A 34 -6.12 3.78 5.31
N TYR A 35 -6.06 3.34 6.57
CA TYR A 35 -5.75 4.17 7.73
C TYR A 35 -4.50 3.61 8.41
N PRO A 36 -3.29 4.06 8.06
CA PRO A 36 -2.08 3.59 8.72
C PRO A 36 -2.08 4.02 10.18
N LYS A 37 -1.64 3.15 11.08
CA LYS A 37 -1.47 3.44 12.50
C LYS A 37 -0.35 4.45 12.75
N ASP A 38 0.72 4.37 11.98
CA ASP A 38 1.90 5.23 12.04
C ASP A 38 2.64 5.28 10.69
N GLU A 39 3.67 6.12 10.61
CA GLU A 39 4.48 6.28 9.38
C GLU A 39 5.18 4.97 8.98
N LYS A 40 5.53 4.09 9.93
CA LYS A 40 6.18 2.80 9.63
C LYS A 40 5.23 1.86 8.91
N GLU A 41 3.97 1.81 9.34
CA GLU A 41 2.94 1.05 8.64
C GLU A 41 2.67 1.62 7.26
N LEU A 42 2.66 2.95 7.11
CA LEU A 42 2.54 3.59 5.79
C LEU A 42 3.69 3.22 4.84
N GLU A 43 4.94 3.31 5.31
CA GLU A 43 6.14 2.92 4.54
C GLU A 43 6.12 1.43 4.16
N LEU A 44 5.62 0.57 5.04
CA LEU A 44 5.44 -0.85 4.76
C LEU A 44 4.52 -1.08 3.56
N PHE A 45 3.39 -0.36 3.47
CA PHE A 45 2.49 -0.46 2.33
C PHE A 45 3.18 0.04 1.05
N ILE A 46 3.75 1.24 1.08
CA ILE A 46 4.39 1.85 -0.10
C ILE A 46 5.51 0.96 -0.65
N SER A 47 6.42 0.51 0.22
CA SER A 47 7.56 -0.34 -0.16
C SER A 47 7.10 -1.70 -0.71
N SER A 48 6.08 -2.31 -0.13
CA SER A 48 5.53 -3.58 -0.61
C SER A 48 5.02 -3.49 -2.05
N PHE A 49 4.33 -2.40 -2.42
CA PHE A 49 3.85 -2.22 -3.79
C PHE A 49 4.97 -1.82 -4.76
N ASN A 50 5.90 -0.96 -4.34
CA ASN A 50 7.06 -0.58 -5.15
C ASN A 50 7.95 -1.79 -5.49
N ASN A 51 8.21 -2.66 -4.51
CA ASN A 51 8.96 -3.91 -4.71
C ASN A 51 8.28 -4.87 -5.70
N ASN A 52 6.96 -4.73 -5.89
CA ASN A 52 6.18 -5.51 -6.84
C ASN A 52 5.89 -4.74 -8.15
N SER A 53 6.74 -3.76 -8.49
CA SER A 53 6.69 -3.03 -9.77
C SER A 53 5.37 -2.27 -10.00
N PHE A 54 4.82 -1.70 -8.93
CA PHE A 54 3.88 -0.60 -9.07
C PHE A 54 4.64 0.73 -8.98
N ASP A 55 4.25 1.68 -9.81
CA ASP A 55 4.55 3.09 -9.63
C ASP A 55 3.35 3.73 -8.93
N GLY A 56 3.58 4.40 -7.82
CA GLY A 56 2.51 5.08 -7.12
C GLY A 56 2.94 6.38 -6.48
N PHE A 57 1.95 7.23 -6.25
CA PHE A 57 2.09 8.39 -5.40
C PHE A 57 0.97 8.36 -4.38
N MET A 58 1.32 8.73 -3.16
CA MET A 58 0.36 8.85 -2.07
C MET A 58 -0.40 10.17 -2.22
N ILE A 59 -1.72 10.11 -2.13
CA ILE A 59 -2.56 11.30 -2.01
C ILE A 59 -2.98 11.39 -0.54
N LYS A 60 -2.34 12.30 0.18
CA LYS A 60 -2.80 12.73 1.52
C LYS A 60 -3.89 13.77 1.30
N ASN A 61 -5.12 13.48 1.71
CA ASN A 61 -6.24 14.41 1.57
C ASN A 61 -6.02 15.70 2.40
N ASN A 62 -5.24 15.61 3.49
CA ASN A 62 -4.77 16.74 4.30
C ASN A 62 -3.37 16.46 4.90
N PRO A 63 -2.32 17.22 4.55
CA PRO A 63 -0.94 17.01 5.04
C PRO A 63 -0.78 17.09 6.56
N ALA A 64 -1.64 17.84 7.25
CA ALA A 64 -1.58 18.06 8.69
C ALA A 64 -2.37 17.00 9.51
N GLN A 65 -3.08 16.11 8.83
CA GLN A 65 -3.93 15.12 9.49
C GLN A 65 -3.09 13.95 10.04
N LYS A 66 -3.06 13.82 11.37
CA LYS A 66 -2.35 12.75 12.08
C LYS A 66 -3.01 11.36 11.91
N ALA A 67 -4.31 11.32 11.59
CA ALA A 67 -5.08 10.11 11.33
C ALA A 67 -6.28 10.43 10.41
N GLY A 68 -6.41 9.71 9.28
CA GLY A 68 -7.47 9.91 8.29
C GLY A 68 -7.20 9.30 6.92
N GLN A 69 -8.22 9.38 6.07
CA GLN A 69 -8.38 8.74 4.75
C GLN A 69 -7.14 8.95 3.86
N THR A 70 -6.28 7.94 3.78
CA THR A 70 -5.08 7.98 2.93
C THR A 70 -5.32 7.10 1.70
N TYR A 71 -5.11 7.67 0.52
CA TYR A 71 -5.23 6.95 -0.74
C TYR A 71 -3.84 6.64 -1.30
N LEU A 72 -3.61 5.37 -1.61
CA LEU A 72 -2.46 4.94 -2.37
C LEU A 72 -2.91 4.65 -3.80
N LEU A 73 -2.59 5.55 -4.73
CA LEU A 73 -2.81 5.32 -6.15
C LEU A 73 -1.59 4.61 -6.72
N LEU A 74 -1.82 3.42 -7.27
CA LEU A 74 -0.78 2.55 -7.80
C LEU A 74 -1.07 2.20 -9.25
N LYS A 75 -0.04 2.26 -10.08
CA LYS A 75 -0.07 1.90 -11.49
C LYS A 75 0.93 0.77 -11.71
N LYS A 76 0.48 -0.34 -12.26
CA LYS A 76 1.36 -1.43 -12.67
C LYS A 76 2.32 -0.92 -13.76
N ARG A 77 3.63 -1.13 -13.56
CA ARG A 77 4.65 -0.97 -14.59
C ARG A 77 4.39 -1.93 -15.76
#